data_AF-A0ABD1V4K4-F1
#
_entry.id   AF-A0ABD1V4K4-F1
#
_cell.length_a   1.000
_cell.length_b   1.000
_cell.length_c   1.000
_cell.angle_alpha   90.00
_cell.angle_beta   90.00
_cell.angle_gamma   90.00
#
_symmetry.space_group_name_H-M   'P 1'
#
loop_
_entity.id
_entity.type
_entity.pdbx_description
1 polymer ?
#
loop_
_entity_poly.entity_id
_entity_poly.type
_entity_poly.pdbx_seq_one_letter_code
_entity_poly.pdbx_strand_id
1 'polypeptide(L)'
;MKIVKENGQWMAKSKDFDDESGSSTLPFESGEDMDEDEDDPPPRPKSQRSSSSTSSFTLDHFNLLSGRINSITSLVEGLQHTVEDLRHTMGTLQQSVDGMTSLLQALHSRLDAMIPPPTPPET
;
A
#
# COMPACT_ATOMS: atom_id res chain seq x y z
N MET A 1 -5.52 -3.29 -21.27
CA MET A 1 -6.56 -2.33 -21.69
C MET A 1 -6.65 -2.34 -23.19
N LYS A 2 -7.84 -2.56 -23.77
CA LYS A 2 -8.06 -2.62 -25.22
C LYS A 2 -9.17 -1.62 -25.57
N ILE A 3 -8.92 -0.77 -26.56
CA ILE A 3 -9.93 0.16 -27.07
C ILE A 3 -10.72 -0.56 -28.17
N VAL A 4 -12.03 -0.56 -28.06
CA VAL A 4 -12.97 -1.21 -28.98
C VAL A 4 -14.10 -0.26 -29.34
N LYS A 5 -14.65 -0.38 -30.56
CA LYS A 5 -15.77 0.43 -31.04
C LYS A 5 -17.05 -0.41 -30.91
N GLU A 6 -17.97 0.00 -30.04
CA GLU A 6 -19.29 -0.63 -29.84
C GLU A 6 -20.38 0.42 -30.09
N ASN A 7 -21.39 0.07 -30.90
CA ASN A 7 -22.51 0.96 -31.26
C ASN A 7 -22.10 2.38 -31.74
N GLY A 8 -20.98 2.47 -32.46
CA GLY A 8 -20.45 3.75 -32.96
C GLY A 8 -19.55 4.50 -31.98
N GLN A 9 -19.53 4.10 -30.70
CA GLN A 9 -18.78 4.78 -29.65
C GLN A 9 -17.51 4.01 -29.26
N TRP A 10 -16.41 4.75 -29.03
CA TRP A 10 -15.14 4.17 -28.60
C TRP A 10 -15.15 3.92 -27.09
N MET A 11 -14.96 2.66 -26.69
CA MET A 11 -14.93 2.25 -25.30
C MET A 11 -13.59 1.58 -24.96
N ALA A 12 -13.04 1.90 -23.80
CA ALA A 12 -11.84 1.24 -23.28
C ALA A 12 -12.25 0.11 -22.34
N LYS A 13 -11.93 -1.14 -22.73
CA LYS A 13 -12.16 -2.32 -21.89
C LYS A 13 -10.84 -2.76 -21.24
N SER A 14 -10.76 -2.68 -19.92
CA SER A 14 -9.71 -3.32 -19.11
C SER A 14 -10.13 -4.77 -18.85
N LYS A 15 -9.21 -5.72 -19.05
CA LYS A 15 -9.51 -7.16 -19.06
C LYS A 15 -9.76 -7.74 -17.65
N ASP A 16 -9.55 -6.96 -16.60
CA ASP A 16 -9.51 -7.45 -15.21
C ASP A 16 -10.23 -6.49 -14.23
N PHE A 17 -11.24 -5.74 -14.69
CA PHE A 17 -12.02 -4.84 -13.83
C PHE A 17 -13.46 -5.32 -13.78
N ASP A 18 -13.92 -5.65 -12.57
CA ASP A 18 -15.27 -6.14 -12.25
C ASP A 18 -16.36 -5.28 -12.88
N ASP A 19 -17.38 -5.94 -13.46
CA ASP A 19 -18.53 -5.34 -14.15
C ASP A 19 -19.42 -4.45 -13.24
N GLU A 20 -19.12 -4.33 -11.94
CA GLU A 20 -19.81 -3.45 -10.99
C GLU A 20 -19.29 -2.00 -10.97
N SER A 21 -18.12 -1.72 -11.55
CA SER A 21 -17.60 -0.36 -11.64
C SER A 21 -18.07 0.30 -12.93
N GLY A 22 -19.14 1.08 -12.83
CA GLY A 22 -19.85 1.73 -13.92
C GLY A 22 -18.98 2.23 -15.08
N SER A 23 -19.42 1.90 -16.30
CA SER A 23 -18.82 2.36 -17.55
C SER A 23 -18.71 3.89 -17.56
N SER A 24 -17.49 4.41 -17.48
CA SER A 24 -17.23 5.84 -17.65
C SER A 24 -17.31 6.18 -19.13
N THR A 25 -18.54 6.29 -19.63
CA THR A 25 -18.86 6.63 -21.01
C THR A 25 -18.60 8.12 -21.21
N LEU A 26 -17.44 8.47 -21.77
CA LEU A 26 -17.21 9.83 -22.23
C LEU A 26 -17.98 10.02 -23.56
N PRO A 27 -18.97 10.93 -23.64
CA PRO A 27 -19.64 11.23 -24.88
C PRO A 27 -18.67 12.03 -25.76
N PHE A 28 -18.31 11.47 -26.92
CA PHE A 28 -17.76 12.27 -28.00
C PHE A 28 -18.96 12.74 -28.83
N GLU A 29 -19.22 14.05 -28.85
CA GLU A 29 -20.25 14.65 -29.71
C GLU A 29 -19.94 14.33 -31.17
N SER A 30 -20.80 13.50 -31.76
CA SER A 30 -20.88 13.28 -33.20
C SER A 30 -21.52 14.52 -33.83
N GLY A 31 -20.73 15.29 -34.57
CA GLY A 31 -21.26 16.33 -35.46
C GLY A 31 -22.04 15.68 -36.59
N GLU A 32 -23.33 16.00 -36.64
CA GLU A 32 -24.28 15.56 -37.67
C GLU A 32 -24.05 16.33 -38.98
N ASP A 33 -24.42 15.65 -40.05
CA ASP A 33 -24.31 16.02 -41.46
C ASP A 33 -24.99 17.38 -41.76
N MET A 34 -24.29 18.24 -42.49
CA MET A 34 -24.90 19.38 -43.18
C MET A 34 -24.50 19.36 -44.65
N ASP A 35 -25.53 19.46 -45.48
CA ASP A 35 -25.56 19.33 -46.92
C ASP A 35 -24.68 20.35 -47.67
N GLU A 36 -24.36 19.93 -48.88
CA GLU A 36 -23.52 20.56 -49.89
C GLU A 36 -23.96 21.99 -50.25
N ASP A 37 -23.03 22.94 -50.17
CA ASP A 37 -22.98 24.12 -51.04
C ASP A 37 -21.51 24.51 -51.30
N GLU A 38 -21.24 24.88 -52.55
CA GLU A 38 -19.94 24.98 -53.22
C GLU A 38 -18.95 26.05 -52.70
N ASP A 39 -17.67 25.75 -52.92
CA ASP A 39 -16.51 26.65 -53.15
C ASP A 39 -16.00 27.56 -52.03
N ASP A 40 -15.22 26.97 -51.11
CA ASP A 40 -14.01 27.63 -50.59
C ASP A 40 -12.95 26.57 -50.24
N PRO A 41 -11.68 26.69 -50.70
CA PRO A 41 -10.65 25.71 -50.36
C PRO A 41 -10.47 25.67 -48.84
N PRO A 42 -10.40 24.48 -48.22
CA PRO A 42 -10.37 24.38 -46.77
C PRO A 42 -9.16 25.15 -46.25
N PRO A 43 -9.31 25.94 -45.18
CA PRO A 43 -8.17 26.57 -44.55
C PRO A 43 -7.20 25.44 -44.19
N ARG A 44 -5.99 25.49 -44.77
CA ARG A 44 -4.91 24.56 -44.42
C ARG A 44 -4.92 24.42 -42.91
N PRO A 45 -4.97 23.20 -42.36
CA PRO A 45 -4.90 23.03 -40.92
C PRO A 45 -3.61 23.71 -40.50
N LYS A 46 -3.75 24.86 -39.81
CA LYS A 46 -2.63 25.45 -39.06
C LYS A 46 -2.11 24.26 -38.30
N SER A 47 -0.85 23.88 -38.53
CA SER A 47 -0.19 22.88 -37.72
C SER A 47 -0.43 23.27 -36.27
N GLN A 48 -1.47 22.70 -35.66
CA GLN A 48 -1.56 22.51 -34.24
C GLN A 48 -0.43 21.54 -34.02
N ARG A 49 0.76 22.15 -33.92
CA ARG A 49 1.92 21.66 -33.24
C ARG A 49 1.31 21.07 -31.99
N SER A 50 1.11 19.76 -32.01
CA SER A 50 0.61 19.01 -30.88
C SER A 50 1.56 19.41 -29.78
N SER A 51 1.12 20.35 -28.94
CA SER A 51 1.81 20.68 -27.73
C SER A 51 1.71 19.38 -26.99
N SER A 52 2.78 18.59 -27.09
CA SER A 52 3.04 17.48 -26.22
C SER A 52 2.72 18.02 -24.84
N SER A 53 1.59 17.60 -24.29
CA SER A 53 1.23 17.86 -22.91
C SER A 53 2.22 17.05 -22.08
N THR A 54 3.47 17.50 -22.07
CA THR A 54 4.41 17.20 -21.02
C THR A 54 3.73 17.76 -19.79
N SER A 55 3.10 16.90 -18.99
CA SER A 55 2.44 17.33 -17.75
C SER A 55 3.47 18.13 -16.98
N SER A 56 3.32 19.46 -16.95
CA SER A 56 4.26 20.31 -16.27
C SER A 56 4.17 19.91 -14.81
N PHE A 57 5.27 19.44 -14.23
CA PHE A 57 5.34 19.19 -12.81
C PHE A 57 5.19 20.54 -12.12
N THR A 58 3.99 20.83 -11.64
CA THR A 58 3.67 22.10 -11.01
C THR A 58 4.25 22.14 -9.60
N LEU A 59 4.44 23.36 -9.09
CA LEU A 59 4.81 23.58 -7.68
C LEU A 59 3.81 22.91 -6.71
N ASP A 60 2.54 22.83 -7.10
CA ASP A 60 1.50 22.16 -6.31
C ASP A 60 1.72 20.65 -6.21
N HIS A 61 2.14 20.00 -7.31
CA HIS A 61 2.50 18.58 -7.28
C HIS A 61 3.72 18.33 -6.38
N PHE A 62 4.70 19.24 -6.38
CA PHE A 62 5.83 19.19 -5.46
C PHE A 62 5.38 19.30 -4.01
N ASN A 63 4.57 20.32 -3.68
CA ASN A 63 4.09 20.53 -2.32
C ASN A 63 3.25 19.36 -1.80
N LEU A 64 2.40 18.77 -2.64
CA LEU A 64 1.62 17.59 -2.30
C LEU A 64 2.52 16.38 -2.03
N LEU A 65 3.55 16.16 -2.86
CA LEU A 65 4.50 15.09 -2.68
C LEU A 65 5.31 15.28 -1.39
N SER A 66 5.81 16.49 -1.14
CA SER A 66 6.52 16.84 0.09
C SER A 66 5.66 16.65 1.32
N GLY A 67 4.38 17.05 1.28
CA GLY A 67 3.44 16.81 2.37
C GLY A 67 3.22 15.32 2.64
N ARG A 68 3.08 14.51 1.58
CA ARG A 68 2.99 13.05 1.69
C ARG A 68 4.25 12.42 2.26
N ILE A 69 5.44 12.86 1.81
CA ILE A 69 6.72 12.38 2.33
C ILE A 69 6.81 12.70 3.83
N ASN A 70 6.52 13.92 4.25
CA ASN A 70 6.56 14.31 5.65
C ASN A 70 5.58 13.50 6.51
N SER A 71 4.37 13.24 6.00
CA SER A 71 3.40 12.40 6.70
C SER A 71 3.88 10.95 6.84
N ILE A 72 4.50 10.39 5.80
CA ILE A 72 5.07 9.03 5.85
C ILE A 72 6.25 9.00 6.83
N THR A 73 7.13 10.00 6.80
CA THR A 73 8.26 10.13 7.73
C THR A 73 7.77 10.15 9.18
N SER A 74 6.77 10.97 9.49
CA SER A 74 6.20 11.03 10.84
C SER A 74 5.56 9.71 11.27
N LEU A 75 4.88 9.01 10.35
CA LEU A 75 4.33 7.69 10.62
C LEU A 75 5.43 6.65 10.88
N VAL A 76 6.52 6.69 10.11
CA VAL A 76 7.68 5.81 10.32
C VAL A 76 8.35 6.09 11.66
N GLU A 77 8.52 7.35 12.05
CA GLU A 77 9.05 7.72 13.38
C GLU A 77 8.13 7.19 14.50
N GLY A 78 6.81 7.35 14.37
CA GLY A 78 5.85 6.80 15.33
C GLY A 78 5.90 5.27 15.43
N LEU A 79 6.05 4.57 14.31
CA LEU A 79 6.26 3.12 14.29
C LEU A 79 7.59 2.72 14.95
N GLN A 80 8.67 3.48 14.74
CA GLN A 80 9.95 3.22 15.40
C GLN A 80 9.84 3.32 16.92
N HIS A 81 9.17 4.36 17.43
CA HIS A 81 8.90 4.47 18.86
C HIS A 81 8.08 3.28 19.40
N THR A 82 7.04 2.89 18.69
CA THR A 82 6.21 1.74 19.07
C THR A 82 7.02 0.44 19.10
N VAL A 83 7.92 0.23 18.13
CA VAL A 83 8.81 -0.93 18.10
C VAL A 83 9.79 -0.90 19.29
N GLU A 84 10.34 0.26 19.64
CA GLU A 84 11.25 0.37 20.78
C GLU A 84 10.54 0.07 22.12
N ASP A 85 9.32 0.58 22.30
CA ASP A 85 8.51 0.28 23.49
C ASP A 85 8.19 -1.22 23.60
N LEU A 86 7.89 -1.87 22.47
CA LEU A 86 7.68 -3.32 22.42
C LEU A 86 8.97 -4.08 22.76
N ARG A 87 10.13 -3.64 22.27
CA ARG A 87 11.42 -4.24 22.61
C ARG A 87 11.72 -4.12 24.10
N HIS A 88 11.44 -2.96 24.69
CA HIS A 88 11.63 -2.76 26.13
C HIS A 88 10.72 -3.70 26.94
N THR A 89 9.44 -3.75 26.58
CA THR A 89 8.44 -4.64 27.21
C THR A 89 8.86 -6.11 27.11
N MET A 90 9.35 -6.54 25.94
CA MET A 90 9.86 -7.89 25.73
C MET A 90 11.08 -8.18 26.62
N GLY A 91 11.99 -7.21 26.78
CA GLY A 91 13.14 -7.32 27.67
C GLY A 91 12.73 -7.50 29.13
N THR A 92 11.74 -6.74 29.61
CA THR A 92 11.21 -6.89 30.97
C THR A 92 10.53 -8.25 31.17
N LEU A 93 9.77 -8.72 30.16
CA LEU A 93 9.14 -10.03 30.22
C LEU A 93 10.18 -11.15 30.28
N GLN A 94 11.26 -11.05 29.49
CA GLN A 94 12.35 -12.01 29.51
C GLN A 94 13.00 -12.09 30.89
N GLN A 95 13.30 -10.95 31.52
CA GLN A 95 13.85 -10.91 32.88
C GLN A 95 12.92 -11.56 33.90
N SER A 96 11.60 -11.38 33.76
CA SER A 96 10.61 -12.03 34.62
C SER A 96 10.63 -13.55 34.45
N VAL A 97 10.70 -14.04 33.21
CA VAL A 97 10.80 -15.47 32.89
C VAL A 97 12.09 -16.08 33.45
N ASP A 98 13.22 -15.40 33.31
CA ASP A 98 14.51 -15.84 33.86
C ASP A 98 14.46 -15.92 35.40
N GLY A 99 13.81 -14.94 36.05
CA GLY A 99 13.58 -14.93 37.49
C GLY A 99 12.71 -16.09 37.96
N MET A 100 11.59 -16.36 37.27
CA MET A 100 10.72 -17.51 37.56
C MET A 100 11.45 -18.84 37.35
N THR A 101 12.26 -18.95 36.30
CA THR A 101 13.06 -20.15 36.02
C THR A 101 14.07 -20.42 37.14
N SER A 102 14.73 -19.36 37.62
CA SER A 102 15.67 -19.45 38.75
C SER A 102 14.96 -19.89 40.04
N LEU A 103 13.76 -19.36 40.31
CA LEU A 103 12.95 -19.79 41.45
C LEU A 103 12.53 -21.26 41.34
N LEU A 104 12.10 -21.70 40.15
CA LEU A 104 11.74 -23.10 39.91
C LEU A 104 12.93 -24.04 40.12
N GLN A 105 14.12 -23.67 39.65
CA GLN A 105 15.34 -24.44 39.92
C GLN A 105 15.65 -24.53 41.42
N ALA A 106 15.55 -23.42 42.14
CA ALA A 106 15.78 -23.42 43.59
C ALA A 106 14.77 -24.31 44.34
N LEU A 107 13.50 -24.26 43.95
CA LEU A 107 12.46 -25.14 44.51
C LEU A 107 12.72 -26.60 44.17
N HIS A 108 13.15 -26.90 42.95
CA HIS A 108 13.48 -28.25 42.52
C HIS A 108 14.66 -28.82 43.32
N SER A 109 15.75 -28.06 43.48
CA SER A 109 16.90 -28.47 44.31
C SER A 109 16.51 -28.68 45.77
N ARG A 110 15.60 -27.84 46.30
CA ARG A 110 15.10 -28.01 47.68
C ARG A 110 14.26 -29.28 47.82
N LEU A 111 13.43 -29.58 46.84
CA LEU A 111 12.62 -30.80 46.82
C LEU A 111 13.50 -32.05 46.71
N ASP A 112 14.52 -32.03 45.85
CA ASP A 112 15.49 -33.11 45.69
C ASP A 112 16.25 -33.38 47.01
N ALA A 113 16.66 -32.32 47.71
CA ALA A 113 17.29 -32.44 49.03
C ALA A 113 16.36 -33.01 50.12
N MET A 114 15.03 -32.97 49.93
CA MET A 114 14.07 -33.56 50.86
C MET A 114 13.78 -35.03 50.56
N ILE A 115 14.13 -35.52 49.37
CA ILE A 115 13.99 -36.93 49.02
C ILE A 115 15.20 -37.66 49.64
N PRO A 116 15.00 -38.53 50.64
CA PRO A 116 16.10 -39.27 51.22
C PRO A 116 16.75 -40.14 50.14
N PRO A 117 18.09 -40.28 50.13
CA PRO A 117 18.76 -41.14 49.18
C PRO A 117 18.20 -42.57 49.30
N PRO A 118 18.06 -43.31 48.18
CA PRO A 118 17.60 -44.68 48.24
C PRO A 118 18.52 -45.47 49.18
N THR A 119 17.94 -46.10 50.20
CA THR A 119 18.68 -47.00 51.07
C THR A 119 19.34 -48.06 50.20
N PRO A 120 20.67 -48.26 50.32
CA PRO A 120 21.35 -49.29 49.56
C PRO A 120 20.71 -50.65 49.88
N PRO A 121 20.55 -51.54 48.88
CA PRO A 121 20.06 -52.88 49.15
C PRO A 121 21.03 -53.58 50.11
N GLU A 122 20.53 -54.06 51.25
CA GLU A 122 21.29 -54.95 52.14
C GLU A 122 21.52 -56.27 51.40
N THR A 123 22.70 -56.45 50.78
CA THR A 123 23.28 -57.76 50.41
C THR A 123 24.74 -57.62 50.02
#